data_AF-A0A815NLX7-F1
#
_entry.id   AF-A0A815NLX7-F1
#
_cell.length_a   1.000
_cell.length_b   1.000
_cell.length_c   1.000
_cell.angle_alpha   90.00
_cell.angle_beta   90.00
_cell.angle_gamma   90.00
#
_symmetry.space_group_name_H-M   'P 1'
#
loop_
_entity.id
_entity.type
_entity.pdbx_description
1 polymer ?
#
loop_
_entity_poly.entity_id
_entity_poly.type
_entity_poly.pdbx_seq_one_letter_code
_entity_poly.pdbx_strand_id
1 'polypeptide(L)'
;MNYSPQNDINRKENLFESPNFIHFINKTLEYPRIATTRKLINMNEQKKRLTLGIIQLSLITSDNHLTLKVLQVKGIYSCLSNIFIKMTLIPDRKPLECHTRFVPNINGSGIFNEKFTFEINNDDIHKRLCFSIYNYQQEINQINFQGCLSFGIKNTLKKQKIRGWFYLLPEDIGELRHKQVSNHDEKQVTKINRDIADLEEHQ
;
A
#
# COMPACT_ATOMS: atom_id res chain seq x y z
N MET A 1 14.22 52.79 -13.42
CA MET A 1 13.77 51.87 -12.36
C MET A 1 13.25 50.62 -13.05
N ASN A 2 14.06 49.56 -13.06
CA ASN A 2 13.74 48.32 -13.74
C ASN A 2 12.81 47.49 -12.84
N TYR A 3 11.58 47.27 -13.29
CA TYR A 3 10.74 46.21 -12.76
C TYR A 3 11.21 44.88 -13.38
N SER A 4 11.97 44.10 -12.61
CA SER A 4 12.19 42.68 -12.89
C SER A 4 11.07 41.87 -12.22
N PRO A 5 10.31 41.03 -12.93
CA PRO A 5 9.41 40.08 -12.30
C PRO A 5 10.23 38.87 -11.84
N GLN A 6 10.80 38.96 -10.63
CA GLN A 6 11.42 37.82 -9.97
C GLN A 6 10.41 37.14 -9.04
N ASN A 7 10.18 35.84 -9.32
CA ASN A 7 9.86 34.79 -8.35
C ASN A 7 8.39 34.43 -8.03
N ASP A 8 7.54 34.25 -9.04
CA ASP A 8 6.24 33.55 -8.88
C ASP A 8 6.20 32.12 -9.47
N ILE A 9 7.33 31.40 -9.45
CA ILE A 9 7.40 30.02 -10.00
C ILE A 9 7.47 28.93 -8.91
N ASN A 10 7.64 29.27 -7.62
CA ASN A 10 7.99 28.27 -6.59
C ASN A 10 7.01 28.13 -5.41
N ARG A 11 5.68 28.10 -5.66
CA ARG A 11 4.71 27.51 -4.71
C ARG A 11 3.54 26.85 -5.43
N LYS A 12 3.80 25.83 -6.26
CA LYS A 12 2.78 24.79 -6.44
C LYS A 12 2.82 23.94 -5.17
N GLU A 13 1.91 24.21 -4.23
CA GLU A 13 1.69 23.29 -3.12
C GLU A 13 1.51 21.88 -3.70
N ASN A 14 2.29 20.92 -3.20
CA ASN A 14 2.16 19.53 -3.62
C ASN A 14 0.73 19.09 -3.30
N LEU A 15 -0.10 18.86 -4.34
CA LEU A 15 -1.52 18.52 -4.19
C LEU A 15 -1.73 17.42 -3.15
N PHE A 16 -0.85 16.41 -3.16
CA PHE A 16 -0.90 15.24 -2.30
C PHE A 16 -0.56 15.51 -0.83
N GLU A 17 0.02 16.67 -0.53
CA GLU A 17 0.36 17.13 0.81
C GLU A 17 -0.55 18.28 1.28
N SER A 18 -1.47 18.75 0.43
CA SER A 18 -2.39 19.83 0.79
C SER A 18 -3.38 19.38 1.87
N PRO A 19 -3.71 20.22 2.88
CA PRO A 19 -4.65 19.86 3.95
C PRO A 19 -6.02 19.40 3.45
N ASN A 20 -6.51 20.03 2.37
CA ASN A 20 -7.78 19.67 1.74
C ASN A 20 -7.76 18.25 1.16
N PHE A 21 -6.64 17.88 0.54
CA PHE A 21 -6.48 16.54 -0.03
C PHE A 21 -6.35 15.48 1.07
N ILE A 22 -5.55 15.72 2.11
CA ILE A 22 -5.44 14.82 3.26
C ILE A 22 -6.81 14.62 3.93
N HIS A 23 -7.59 15.70 4.10
CA HIS A 23 -8.96 15.62 4.61
C HIS A 23 -9.87 14.77 3.73
N PHE A 24 -9.80 14.95 2.40
CA PHE A 24 -10.54 14.11 1.44
C PHE A 24 -10.19 12.62 1.58
N ILE A 25 -8.91 12.27 1.71
CA ILE A 25 -8.46 10.88 1.90
C ILE A 25 -9.03 10.32 3.21
N ASN A 26 -8.85 11.02 4.33
CA ASN A 26 -9.31 10.55 5.64
C ASN A 26 -10.81 10.29 5.63
N LYS A 27 -11.61 11.24 5.13
CA LYS A 27 -13.05 11.10 4.99
C LYS A 27 -13.45 9.93 4.09
N THR A 28 -12.77 9.76 2.95
CA THR A 28 -13.09 8.69 1.99
C THR A 28 -12.77 7.30 2.55
N LEU A 29 -11.74 7.18 3.40
CA LEU A 29 -11.28 5.92 3.97
C LEU A 29 -11.83 5.62 5.38
N GLU A 30 -12.63 6.52 5.97
CA GLU A 30 -13.29 6.33 7.27
C GLU A 30 -14.58 5.50 7.18
N TYR A 31 -15.33 5.60 6.08
CA TYR A 31 -16.55 4.83 5.88
C TYR A 31 -16.23 3.35 5.61
N PRO A 32 -17.09 2.40 6.05
CA PRO A 32 -16.91 0.99 5.74
C PRO A 32 -16.69 0.86 4.24
N ARG A 33 -15.58 0.21 3.86
CA ARG A 33 -15.28 -0.09 2.45
C ARG A 33 -16.52 -0.80 1.92
N ILE A 34 -17.36 -0.11 1.15
CA ILE A 34 -18.43 -0.77 0.41
C ILE A 34 -17.65 -1.69 -0.50
N ALA A 35 -17.72 -2.97 -0.19
CA ALA A 35 -17.09 -3.98 -0.98
C ALA A 35 -17.80 -3.93 -2.33
N THR A 36 -17.25 -3.13 -3.26
CA THR A 36 -17.30 -3.43 -4.68
C THR A 36 -16.43 -4.67 -4.85
N THR A 37 -16.90 -5.75 -4.21
CA THR A 37 -16.46 -7.10 -4.40
C THR A 37 -16.62 -7.26 -5.89
N ARG A 38 -15.50 -7.28 -6.61
CA ARG A 38 -15.50 -7.86 -7.95
C ARG A 38 -16.11 -9.23 -7.74
N LYS A 39 -17.39 -9.36 -8.14
CA LYS A 39 -18.03 -10.65 -8.33
C LYS A 39 -16.99 -11.49 -9.05
N LEU A 40 -16.60 -12.54 -8.36
CA LEU A 40 -15.60 -13.51 -8.77
C LEU A 40 -15.69 -13.71 -10.27
N ILE A 41 -14.58 -13.37 -10.94
CA ILE A 41 -14.26 -13.93 -12.24
C ILE A 41 -14.49 -15.44 -12.12
N ASN A 42 -15.31 -15.94 -13.05
CA ASN A 42 -15.85 -17.29 -13.09
C ASN A 42 -14.81 -18.36 -12.73
N MET A 43 -15.26 -19.32 -11.93
CA MET A 43 -14.57 -20.55 -11.59
C MET A 43 -14.14 -21.31 -12.86
N ASN A 44 -12.84 -21.33 -13.18
CA ASN A 44 -12.15 -22.46 -13.81
C ASN A 44 -10.65 -22.21 -14.01
N GLU A 45 -9.88 -22.05 -12.92
CA GLU A 45 -8.46 -22.45 -12.88
C GLU A 45 -8.03 -22.61 -11.41
N GLN A 46 -8.16 -23.82 -10.87
CA GLN A 46 -7.58 -24.21 -9.58
C GLN A 46 -6.03 -24.16 -9.67
N LYS A 47 -5.44 -22.96 -9.69
CA LYS A 47 -4.04 -22.59 -9.33
C LYS A 47 -3.58 -21.20 -9.79
N LYS A 48 -4.37 -20.41 -10.54
CA LYS A 48 -3.94 -19.04 -10.96
C LYS A 48 -4.36 -17.96 -9.96
N ARG A 49 -3.41 -17.62 -9.08
CA ARG A 49 -3.18 -16.32 -8.42
C ARG A 49 -4.37 -15.66 -7.70
N LEU A 50 -4.55 -16.04 -6.44
CA LEU A 50 -5.25 -15.25 -5.40
C LEU A 50 -4.47 -13.98 -4.95
N THR A 51 -3.65 -13.40 -5.82
CA THR A 51 -2.65 -12.41 -5.39
C THR A 51 -2.82 -11.12 -6.16
N LEU A 52 -3.17 -10.05 -5.47
CA LEU A 52 -3.43 -8.71 -6.03
C LEU A 52 -2.14 -7.90 -6.27
N GLY A 53 -1.00 -8.60 -6.32
CA GLY A 53 0.34 -8.04 -6.33
C GLY A 53 1.18 -8.51 -5.15
N ILE A 54 2.36 -7.93 -5.02
CA ILE A 54 3.31 -8.18 -3.93
C ILE A 54 3.88 -6.86 -3.40
N ILE A 55 4.23 -6.85 -2.13
CA ILE A 55 4.82 -5.72 -1.42
C ILE A 55 6.08 -6.16 -0.69
N GLN A 56 7.12 -5.34 -0.75
CA GLN A 56 8.37 -5.57 -0.05
C GLN A 56 8.41 -4.74 1.24
N LEU A 57 8.49 -5.44 2.37
CA LEU A 57 8.45 -4.84 3.70
C LEU A 57 9.66 -5.25 4.53
N SER A 58 10.04 -4.39 5.47
CA SER A 58 10.92 -4.72 6.59
C SER A 58 10.30 -4.20 7.88
N LEU A 59 10.06 -5.08 8.84
CA LEU A 59 9.56 -4.77 10.17
C LEU A 59 10.67 -5.13 11.17
N ILE A 60 11.05 -4.18 12.01
CA ILE A 60 12.10 -4.35 13.02
C ILE A 60 11.54 -3.84 14.34
N THR A 61 11.64 -4.66 15.39
CA THR A 61 11.23 -4.31 16.73
C THR A 61 12.46 -4.11 17.61
N SER A 62 12.52 -3.00 18.35
CA SER A 62 13.50 -2.72 19.42
C SER A 62 12.79 -1.98 20.54
N ASP A 63 12.92 -2.41 21.79
CA ASP A 63 12.49 -1.66 22.98
C ASP A 63 11.05 -1.08 22.86
N ASN A 64 10.07 -1.93 22.56
CA ASN A 64 8.67 -1.58 22.29
C ASN A 64 8.42 -0.66 21.07
N HIS A 65 9.44 -0.28 20.32
CA HIS A 65 9.30 0.46 19.09
C HIS A 65 9.25 -0.49 17.89
N LEU A 66 8.21 -0.34 17.07
CA LEU A 66 8.09 -1.01 15.80
C LEU A 66 8.50 -0.06 14.67
N THR A 67 9.63 -0.36 14.05
CA THR A 67 10.11 0.29 12.83
C THR A 67 9.61 -0.48 11.61
N LEU A 68 8.84 0.19 10.76
CA LEU A 68 8.40 -0.28 9.46
C LEU A 68 9.23 0.37 8.37
N LYS A 69 9.61 -0.40 7.35
CA LYS A 69 10.08 0.13 6.07
C LYS A 69 9.21 -0.43 4.95
N VAL A 70 8.60 0.47 4.21
CA VAL A 70 7.87 0.18 2.97
C VAL A 70 8.81 0.46 1.82
N LEU A 71 9.26 -0.58 1.12
CA LEU A 71 10.26 -0.42 0.06
C LEU A 71 9.58 -0.19 -1.29
N GLN A 72 8.81 -1.16 -1.76
CA GLN A 72 8.22 -1.14 -3.10
C GLN A 72 7.06 -2.12 -3.23
N VAL A 73 6.28 -1.96 -4.29
CA VAL A 73 5.19 -2.84 -4.69
C VAL A 73 5.32 -3.23 -6.15
N LYS A 74 4.75 -4.38 -6.51
CA LYS A 74 4.77 -4.95 -7.87
C LYS A 74 3.48 -5.69 -8.16
N GLY A 75 2.98 -5.57 -9.39
CA GLY A 75 1.80 -6.30 -9.88
C GLY A 75 0.48 -5.69 -9.44
N ILE A 76 0.47 -4.37 -9.23
CA ILE A 76 -0.76 -3.61 -8.92
C ILE A 76 -1.53 -3.36 -10.21
N TYR A 77 -2.80 -3.77 -10.24
CA TYR A 77 -3.69 -3.64 -11.40
C TYR A 77 -4.25 -2.21 -11.50
N SER A 78 -3.44 -1.27 -12.00
CA SER A 78 -3.88 0.07 -12.47
C SER A 78 -2.69 0.86 -12.97
N CYS A 79 -2.33 0.72 -14.24
CA CYS A 79 -1.27 1.54 -14.83
C CYS A 79 -1.74 3.00 -14.91
N LEU A 80 -0.83 3.95 -14.67
CA LEU A 80 -1.05 5.42 -14.77
C LEU A 80 -1.80 6.11 -13.61
N SER A 81 -1.88 5.50 -12.42
CA SER A 81 -2.43 6.16 -11.22
C SER A 81 -1.36 6.39 -10.14
N ASN A 82 -1.57 7.35 -9.25
CA ASN A 82 -0.73 7.47 -8.05
C ASN A 82 -1.16 6.43 -7.01
N ILE A 83 -0.22 5.75 -6.37
CA ILE A 83 -0.50 4.77 -5.32
C ILE A 83 0.04 5.22 -3.98
N PHE A 84 -0.62 4.81 -2.91
CA PHE A 84 -0.19 5.03 -1.54
C PHE A 84 -0.58 3.86 -0.65
N ILE A 85 0.09 3.72 0.48
CA ILE A 85 -0.13 2.63 1.44
C ILE A 85 -0.56 3.23 2.76
N LYS A 86 -1.73 2.82 3.25
CA LYS A 86 -2.23 3.16 4.59
C LYS A 86 -1.85 2.05 5.57
N MET A 87 -1.28 2.42 6.71
CA MET A 87 -0.98 1.51 7.81
C MET A 87 -1.99 1.72 8.94
N THR A 88 -2.59 0.65 9.46
CA THR A 88 -3.64 0.75 10.51
C THR A 88 -3.49 -0.36 11.54
N LEU A 89 -3.90 -0.11 12.78
CA LEU A 89 -4.12 -1.16 13.77
C LEU A 89 -5.59 -1.58 13.76
N ILE A 90 -5.82 -2.88 13.55
CA ILE A 90 -7.15 -3.50 13.59
C ILE A 90 -7.26 -4.41 14.84
N PRO A 91 -8.42 -4.50 15.51
CA PRO A 91 -9.77 -4.14 15.02
C PRO A 91 -10.20 -2.70 15.30
N ASP A 92 -9.53 -1.99 16.22
CA ASP A 92 -9.96 -0.67 16.68
C ASP A 92 -10.14 0.36 15.54
N ARG A 93 -9.46 0.15 14.40
CA ARG A 93 -9.32 1.10 13.29
C ARG A 93 -8.90 2.50 13.78
N LYS A 94 -8.36 2.59 15.00
CA LYS A 94 -7.66 3.75 15.50
C LYS A 94 -6.55 4.02 14.48
N PRO A 95 -6.58 5.17 13.82
CA PRO A 95 -5.55 5.44 12.85
C PRO A 95 -4.22 5.51 13.60
N LEU A 96 -3.24 4.71 13.17
CA LEU A 96 -1.97 5.37 12.93
C LEU A 96 -2.27 6.16 11.66
N GLU A 97 -2.45 7.48 11.70
CA GLU A 97 -2.72 8.30 10.49
C GLU A 97 -1.46 8.39 9.60
N CYS A 98 -0.75 7.28 9.44
CA CYS A 98 0.44 7.19 8.62
C CYS A 98 0.06 6.46 7.34
N HIS A 99 -0.06 7.23 6.28
CA HIS A 99 0.08 6.72 4.93
C HIS A 99 1.45 7.09 4.38
N THR A 100 1.93 6.34 3.41
CA THR A 100 3.09 6.74 2.61
C THR A 100 2.77 7.97 1.78
N ARG A 101 3.79 8.62 1.22
CA ARG A 101 3.56 9.54 0.11
C ARG A 101 2.95 8.80 -1.08
N PHE A 102 2.35 9.60 -1.94
CA PHE A 102 1.88 9.15 -3.23
C PHE A 102 3.08 8.95 -4.15
N VAL A 103 3.13 7.80 -4.81
CA VAL A 103 4.17 7.49 -5.80
C VAL A 103 3.49 7.08 -7.10
N PRO A 104 4.05 7.40 -8.27
CA PRO A 104 3.47 7.00 -9.54
C PRO A 104 3.49 5.46 -9.66
N ASN A 105 2.38 4.89 -10.12
CA ASN A 105 2.34 3.49 -10.54
C ASN A 105 2.86 3.38 -11.97
N ILE A 106 4.09 2.90 -12.11
CA ILE A 106 4.77 2.69 -13.39
C ILE A 106 4.74 1.19 -13.67
N ASN A 107 3.94 0.78 -14.65
CA ASN A 107 3.84 -0.61 -15.10
C ASN A 107 3.56 -1.59 -13.95
N GLY A 108 2.55 -1.26 -13.14
CA GLY A 108 2.16 -2.05 -11.97
C GLY A 108 3.15 -2.03 -10.81
N SER A 109 4.14 -1.13 -10.81
CA SER A 109 5.19 -1.04 -9.80
C SER A 109 5.31 0.37 -9.21
N GLY A 110 5.69 0.46 -7.93
CA GLY A 110 5.98 1.74 -7.29
C GLY A 110 6.99 1.60 -6.17
N ILE A 111 7.85 2.61 -6.00
CA ILE A 111 8.95 2.64 -5.05
C ILE A 111 8.66 3.72 -4.02
N PHE A 112 8.58 3.32 -2.75
CA PHE A 112 8.32 4.22 -1.62
C PHE A 112 9.61 4.55 -0.87
N ASN A 113 10.36 3.52 -0.44
CA ASN A 113 11.53 3.66 0.43
C ASN A 113 11.25 4.53 1.68
N GLU A 114 10.08 4.37 2.28
CA GLU A 114 9.64 5.13 3.44
C GLU A 114 9.80 4.32 4.73
N LYS A 115 10.14 5.02 5.81
CA LYS A 115 10.33 4.44 7.15
C LYS A 115 9.40 5.11 8.14
N PHE A 116 8.72 4.29 8.93
CA PHE A 116 7.84 4.72 10.01
C PHE A 116 8.28 4.05 11.31
N THR A 117 8.24 4.77 12.42
CA THR A 117 8.51 4.19 13.74
C THR A 117 7.42 4.64 14.69
N PHE A 118 6.86 3.70 15.45
CA PHE A 118 5.90 3.99 16.49
C PHE A 118 6.11 3.07 17.69
N GLU A 119 5.70 3.57 18.85
CA GLU A 119 5.66 2.83 20.09
C GLU A 119 4.46 1.88 20.09
N ILE A 120 4.68 0.67 20.62
CA ILE A 120 3.65 -0.37 20.78
C ILE A 120 3.23 -0.38 22.25
N ASN A 121 1.96 -0.06 22.49
CA ASN A 121 1.39 -0.11 23.82
C ASN A 121 0.91 -1.52 24.17
N ASN A 122 0.69 -1.79 25.46
CA ASN A 122 0.14 -3.07 25.92
C ASN A 122 -1.21 -3.40 25.28
N ASP A 123 -2.05 -2.39 25.05
CA ASP A 123 -3.35 -2.53 24.39
C ASP A 123 -3.23 -2.98 22.92
N ASP A 124 -2.08 -2.72 22.28
CA ASP A 124 -1.84 -3.03 20.87
C ASP A 124 -1.34 -4.47 20.66
N ILE A 125 -0.93 -5.17 21.72
CA ILE A 125 -0.34 -6.52 21.66
C ILE A 125 -1.26 -7.51 20.92
N HIS A 126 -2.57 -7.39 21.14
CA HIS A 126 -3.58 -8.27 20.55
C HIS A 126 -4.09 -7.81 19.17
N LYS A 127 -3.63 -6.64 18.70
CA LYS A 127 -4.02 -6.07 17.41
C LYS A 127 -3.17 -6.62 16.28
N ARG A 128 -3.57 -6.26 15.07
CA ARG A 128 -2.81 -6.53 13.85
C ARG A 128 -2.48 -5.22 13.17
N LEU A 129 -1.24 -5.10 12.70
CA LEU A 129 -0.82 -4.04 11.81
C LEU A 129 -1.20 -4.43 10.37
N CYS A 130 -2.13 -3.69 9.78
CA CYS A 130 -2.61 -3.88 8.42
C CYS A 130 -1.98 -2.86 7.47
N PHE A 131 -1.47 -3.33 6.33
CA PHE A 131 -0.99 -2.54 5.21
C PHE A 131 -2.02 -2.63 4.09
N SER A 132 -2.66 -1.51 3.76
CA SER A 132 -3.66 -1.44 2.69
C SER A 132 -3.17 -0.54 1.57
N ILE A 133 -3.18 -1.05 0.34
CA ILE A 133 -2.75 -0.30 -0.83
C ILE A 133 -3.97 0.29 -1.53
N TYR A 134 -3.83 1.53 -1.94
CA TYR A 134 -4.82 2.23 -2.75
C TYR A 134 -4.16 2.84 -3.97
N ASN A 135 -4.93 2.94 -5.05
CA ASN A 135 -4.64 3.87 -6.12
C ASN A 135 -5.57 5.09 -6.01
N TYR A 136 -5.05 6.23 -6.43
CA TYR A 136 -5.78 7.47 -6.59
C TYR A 136 -5.74 7.86 -8.06
N GLN A 137 -6.92 7.94 -8.66
CA GLN A 137 -7.13 8.38 -10.03
C GLN A 137 -7.52 9.86 -9.98
N GLN A 138 -6.56 10.71 -10.37
CA GLN A 138 -6.67 12.16 -10.20
C GLN A 138 -7.78 12.75 -11.08
N GLU A 139 -8.00 12.18 -12.27
CA GLU A 139 -8.94 12.68 -13.28
C GLU A 139 -10.39 12.61 -12.80
N ILE A 140 -10.73 11.57 -12.05
CA ILE A 140 -12.09 11.32 -11.55
C ILE A 140 -12.19 11.46 -10.03
N ASN A 141 -11.11 11.87 -9.36
CA ASN A 141 -11.00 12.01 -7.91
C ASN A 141 -11.49 10.76 -7.15
N GLN A 142 -11.05 9.57 -7.58
CA GLN A 142 -11.45 8.30 -6.96
C GLN A 142 -10.26 7.57 -6.34
N ILE A 143 -10.52 6.97 -5.18
CA ILE A 143 -9.57 6.09 -4.48
C ILE A 143 -10.10 4.67 -4.60
N ASN A 144 -9.32 3.75 -5.17
CA ASN A 144 -9.70 2.34 -5.20
C ASN A 144 -8.75 1.48 -4.39
N PHE A 145 -9.31 0.51 -3.68
CA PHE A 145 -8.56 -0.46 -2.91
C PHE A 145 -7.91 -1.50 -3.84
N GLN A 146 -6.62 -1.76 -3.63
CA GLN A 146 -5.82 -2.66 -4.45
C GLN A 146 -5.43 -3.96 -3.73
N GLY A 147 -5.60 -4.04 -2.42
CA GLY A 147 -5.27 -5.22 -1.62
C GLY A 147 -4.62 -4.88 -0.29
N CYS A 148 -4.60 -5.85 0.62
CA CYS A 148 -3.98 -5.67 1.93
C CYS A 148 -3.31 -6.95 2.45
N LEU A 149 -2.59 -6.79 3.55
CA LEU A 149 -2.08 -7.87 4.39
C LEU A 149 -1.90 -7.36 5.82
N SER A 150 -1.74 -8.27 6.77
CA SER A 150 -1.55 -7.89 8.16
C SER A 150 -0.58 -8.78 8.95
N PHE A 151 0.06 -8.16 9.94
CA PHE A 151 0.94 -8.82 10.90
C PHE A 151 0.39 -8.65 12.31
N GLY A 152 0.17 -9.76 13.03
CA GLY A 152 -0.20 -9.69 14.44
C GLY A 152 0.94 -9.12 15.27
N ILE A 153 0.68 -8.06 16.05
CA ILE A 153 1.70 -7.32 16.80
C ILE A 153 2.48 -8.26 17.73
N LYS A 154 1.79 -9.06 18.55
CA LYS A 154 2.41 -10.07 19.42
C LYS A 154 3.43 -10.97 18.71
N ASN A 155 3.11 -11.43 17.50
CA ASN A 155 4.01 -12.33 16.76
C ASN A 155 5.17 -11.58 16.11
N THR A 156 4.94 -10.34 15.68
CA THR A 156 5.99 -9.45 15.16
C THR A 156 7.03 -9.14 16.23
N LEU A 157 6.59 -8.77 17.43
CA LEU A 157 7.47 -8.49 18.57
C LEU A 157 8.36 -9.71 18.91
N LYS A 158 7.78 -10.92 18.93
CA LYS A 158 8.52 -12.16 19.17
C LYS A 158 9.58 -12.46 18.12
N LYS A 159 9.31 -12.15 16.85
CA LYS A 159 10.25 -12.42 15.75
C LYS A 159 11.37 -11.40 15.67
N GLN A 160 11.20 -10.20 16.25
CA GLN A 160 12.10 -9.04 16.23
C GLN A 160 12.40 -8.46 14.84
N LYS A 161 12.50 -9.29 13.80
CA LYS A 161 12.80 -8.88 12.43
C LYS A 161 12.02 -9.72 11.43
N ILE A 162 11.27 -9.06 10.56
CA ILE A 162 10.56 -9.66 9.43
C ILE A 162 10.96 -8.87 8.19
N ARG A 163 11.45 -9.55 7.14
CA ARG A 163 11.80 -8.88 5.88
C ARG A 163 11.51 -9.80 4.71
N GLY A 164 10.99 -9.23 3.63
CA GLY A 164 10.80 -9.97 2.39
C GLY A 164 9.66 -9.42 1.55
N TRP A 165 9.32 -10.19 0.54
CA TRP A 165 8.13 -9.98 -0.27
C TRP A 165 6.94 -10.70 0.32
N PHE A 166 5.79 -10.04 0.30
CA PHE A 166 4.52 -10.60 0.77
C PHE A 166 3.45 -10.38 -0.29
N TYR A 167 2.52 -11.32 -0.41
CA TYR A 167 1.37 -11.16 -1.29
C TYR A 167 0.37 -10.16 -0.74
N LEU A 168 -0.19 -9.37 -1.64
CA LEU A 168 -1.42 -8.62 -1.40
C LEU A 168 -2.61 -9.55 -1.56
N LEU A 169 -3.47 -9.53 -0.56
CA LEU A 169 -4.63 -10.41 -0.44
C LEU A 169 -5.91 -9.57 -0.53
N PRO A 170 -7.04 -10.20 -0.91
CA PRO A 170 -8.37 -9.61 -0.72
C PRO A 170 -8.59 -9.16 0.73
N GLU A 171 -9.43 -8.15 0.94
CA GLU A 171 -9.62 -7.49 2.24
C GLU A 171 -9.95 -8.45 3.39
N ASP A 172 -10.96 -9.29 3.20
CA ASP A 172 -11.43 -10.32 4.15
C ASP A 172 -10.31 -11.26 4.59
N ILE A 173 -9.37 -11.55 3.70
CA ILE A 173 -8.24 -12.43 3.96
C ILE A 173 -7.03 -11.66 4.52
N GLY A 174 -6.70 -10.51 3.93
CA GLY A 174 -5.52 -9.72 4.25
C GLY A 174 -5.58 -9.10 5.63
N GLU A 175 -6.77 -8.73 6.12
CA GLU A 175 -6.95 -8.28 7.50
C GLU A 175 -6.67 -9.38 8.53
N LEU A 176 -6.76 -10.66 8.13
CA LEU A 176 -6.55 -11.79 9.02
C LEU A 176 -5.14 -12.39 8.96
N ARG A 177 -4.40 -12.21 7.85
CA ARG A 177 -3.08 -12.82 7.65
C ARG A 177 -2.17 -12.11 6.66
N HIS A 178 -0.93 -12.56 6.62
CA HIS A 178 0.04 -12.29 5.55
C HIS A 178 0.49 -13.62 4.95
N LYS A 179 0.99 -13.56 3.71
CA LYS A 179 1.63 -14.70 3.05
C LYS A 179 2.93 -14.23 2.43
N GLN A 180 4.05 -14.79 2.89
CA GLN A 180 5.37 -14.49 2.33
C GLN A 180 5.50 -15.13 0.94
N VAL A 181 6.14 -14.42 0.02
CA VAL A 181 6.43 -14.89 -1.33
C VAL A 181 7.67 -15.77 -1.29
N SER A 182 7.63 -16.91 -1.97
CA SER A 182 8.81 -17.76 -2.13
C SER A 182 9.74 -17.18 -3.21
N ASN A 183 11.03 -17.49 -3.16
CA ASN A 183 11.99 -17.02 -4.18
C ASN A 183 11.61 -17.43 -5.61
N HIS A 184 10.93 -18.57 -5.76
CA HIS A 184 10.44 -19.05 -7.05
C HIS A 184 9.29 -18.18 -7.58
N ASP A 185 8.37 -17.80 -6.71
CA ASP A 185 7.17 -17.05 -7.10
C ASP A 185 7.47 -15.57 -7.35
N GLU A 186 8.49 -15.00 -6.70
CA GLU A 186 8.95 -13.63 -6.97
C GLU A 186 9.33 -13.43 -8.44
N LYS A 187 10.05 -14.40 -9.03
CA LYS A 187 10.43 -14.38 -10.46
C LYS A 187 9.20 -14.44 -11.37
N GLN A 188 8.14 -15.14 -10.98
CA GLN A 188 6.91 -15.20 -11.76
C GLN A 188 6.11 -13.90 -11.71
N VAL A 189 6.15 -13.17 -10.60
CA VAL A 189 5.50 -11.85 -10.51
C VAL A 189 6.24 -10.83 -11.35
N THR A 190 7.57 -10.82 -11.29
CA THR A 190 8.36 -9.92 -12.14
C THR A 190 8.26 -10.22 -13.63
N LYS A 191 7.95 -11.46 -14.03
CA LYS A 191 7.69 -11.80 -15.43
C LYS A 191 6.34 -11.25 -15.89
N ILE A 192 5.26 -11.50 -15.14
CA ILE A 192 3.93 -10.99 -15.50
C ILE A 192 3.85 -9.48 -15.55
N ASN A 193 4.56 -8.76 -14.68
CA ASN A 193 4.61 -7.30 -14.77
C ASN A 193 5.27 -6.81 -16.05
N ARG A 194 6.29 -7.54 -16.56
CA ARG A 194 6.91 -7.23 -17.85
C ARG A 194 5.92 -7.49 -18.97
N ASP A 195 5.29 -8.67 -18.96
CA ASP A 195 4.30 -9.03 -19.98
C ASP A 195 3.12 -8.03 -20.01
N ILE A 196 2.65 -7.52 -18.87
CA ILE A 196 1.60 -6.47 -18.81
C ILE A 196 2.10 -5.14 -19.36
N ALA A 197 3.34 -4.73 -19.01
CA ALA A 197 3.94 -3.50 -19.54
C ALA A 197 4.05 -3.53 -21.06
N ASP A 198 4.51 -4.66 -21.60
CA ASP A 198 4.71 -4.86 -23.03
C ASP A 198 3.36 -4.84 -23.80
N LEU A 199 2.29 -5.36 -23.20
CA LEU A 199 0.94 -5.36 -23.78
C LEU A 199 0.30 -3.97 -23.83
N GLU A 200 0.65 -3.07 -22.91
CA GLU A 200 0.09 -1.72 -22.83
C GLU A 200 0.88 -0.69 -23.66
N GLU A 201 2.16 -0.91 -23.95
CA GLU A 201 2.94 -0.07 -24.89
C GLU A 201 2.50 -0.21 -26.36
N HIS A 202 1.69 -1.22 -26.68
CA HIS A 202 1.23 -1.54 -28.03
C HIS A 202 -0.26 -1.18 -28.29
N GLN A 203 -0.90 -0.42 -27.39
CA GLN A 203 -2.25 0.14 -27.55
C GLN A 203 -2.19 1.65 -27.76
#